data_AF-A0AAV5TVE9-F1
#
_entry.id   AF-A0AAV5TVE9-F1
#
_cell.length_a   1.000
_cell.length_b   1.000
_cell.length_c   1.000
_cell.angle_alpha   90.00
_cell.angle_beta   90.00
_cell.angle_gamma   90.00
#
_symmetry.space_group_name_H-M   'P 1'
#
loop_
_entity.id
_entity.type
_entity.pdbx_description
1 polymer ?
#
loop_
_entity_poly.entity_id
_entity_poly.type
_entity_poly.pdbx_seq_one_letter_code
_entity_poly.pdbx_strand_id
1 'polypeptide(L)'
;FNCRAFEKLVANSHAGHFYTGRISIDASKGNFTFLINDTRLRFSLDGADGLGKIIYLKNRLFGGISFEEVHFELSELSLDFLRKFSQNFEIGLLHIRVGTDEQLETSLLIIDDLLGSKHAMILEFLPQSEKLVPLPHMEYLEIIPKDSESCHIPISVFLQLLNSQYDLYFSEQCEIIRTSNEWKLGMQIMSANHILSTRMTSFFMKCSTIVECLRDYGISSTAKDGERYGEFEILSIEGPSNDVTVHFRYDRCWIRVVGLAWTGGDSLCSVTMETNLEWQI
;
A
#
# COMPACT_ATOMS: atom_id res chain seq x y z
N PHE A 1 9.81 -47.21 1.61
CA PHE A 1 8.89 -46.10 1.91
C PHE A 1 8.17 -45.73 0.62
N ASN A 2 6.88 -46.08 0.50
CA ASN A 2 6.10 -45.73 -0.69
C ASN A 2 5.65 -44.27 -0.59
N CYS A 3 5.73 -43.47 -1.68
CA CYS A 3 5.31 -42.06 -1.70
C CYS A 3 3.95 -41.84 -1.04
N ARG A 4 3.01 -42.79 -1.17
CA ARG A 4 1.69 -42.76 -0.51
C ARG A 4 1.71 -42.65 1.01
N ALA A 5 2.72 -43.18 1.71
CA ALA A 5 2.79 -43.12 3.18
C ALA A 5 3.33 -41.77 3.68
N PHE A 6 4.29 -41.17 2.95
CA PHE A 6 4.77 -39.80 3.19
C PHE A 6 3.70 -38.78 2.80
N GLU A 7 3.01 -38.99 1.67
CA GLU A 7 1.85 -38.19 1.24
C GLU A 7 0.71 -38.21 2.25
N LYS A 8 0.42 -39.36 2.87
CA LYS A 8 -0.58 -39.46 3.96
C LYS A 8 -0.12 -38.78 5.24
N LEU A 9 1.20 -38.71 5.46
CA LEU A 9 1.78 -38.02 6.62
C LEU A 9 1.62 -36.51 6.46
N VAL A 10 1.98 -35.96 5.29
CA VAL A 10 1.89 -34.52 4.96
C VAL A 10 0.44 -34.04 4.86
N ALA A 11 -0.45 -34.82 4.23
CA ALA A 11 -1.87 -34.45 4.10
C ALA A 11 -2.66 -34.53 5.41
N ASN A 12 -2.20 -35.33 6.39
CA ASN A 12 -2.82 -35.45 7.70
C ASN A 12 -2.10 -34.67 8.80
N SER A 13 -0.93 -34.07 8.51
CA SER A 13 -0.17 -33.25 9.45
C SER A 13 -0.57 -31.78 9.35
N HIS A 14 -1.88 -31.47 9.41
CA HIS A 14 -2.41 -30.12 9.59
C HIS A 14 -1.37 -29.17 10.23
N ALA A 15 -1.18 -27.98 9.65
CA ALA A 15 -0.31 -26.90 10.09
C ALA A 15 1.04 -26.79 9.37
N GLY A 16 1.06 -25.88 8.40
CA GLY A 16 2.24 -25.09 8.09
C GLY A 16 1.83 -23.62 8.11
N HIS A 17 2.52 -22.79 8.87
CA HIS A 17 2.46 -21.35 8.71
C HIS A 17 3.66 -20.93 7.87
N PHE A 18 3.42 -20.22 6.78
CA PHE A 18 4.45 -19.64 5.95
C PHE A 18 4.35 -18.12 6.04
N TYR A 19 5.51 -17.47 5.98
CA TYR A 19 5.56 -16.02 6.01
C TYR A 19 5.04 -15.48 4.67
N THR A 20 5.62 -15.90 3.55
CA THR A 20 5.25 -15.40 2.22
C THR A 20 4.74 -16.46 1.27
N GLY A 21 3.73 -16.07 0.48
CA GLY A 21 3.31 -16.73 -0.75
C GLY A 21 3.32 -15.76 -1.92
N ARG A 22 3.65 -16.22 -3.13
CA ARG A 22 3.47 -15.42 -4.35
C ARG A 22 3.01 -16.29 -5.50
N ILE A 23 1.96 -15.84 -6.17
CA ILE A 23 1.40 -16.48 -7.35
C ILE A 23 1.67 -15.59 -8.56
N SER A 24 2.28 -16.17 -9.59
CA SER A 24 2.49 -15.49 -10.87
C SER A 24 2.26 -16.46 -12.02
N ILE A 25 1.58 -16.02 -13.07
CA ILE A 25 1.56 -16.71 -14.36
C ILE A 25 2.48 -15.98 -15.32
N ASP A 26 3.18 -16.76 -16.15
CA ASP A 26 3.89 -16.29 -17.33
C ASP A 26 3.23 -16.95 -18.54
N ALA A 27 2.23 -16.30 -19.13
CA ALA A 27 1.42 -16.81 -20.24
C ALA A 27 2.25 -16.90 -21.50
N SER A 28 3.27 -16.04 -21.64
CA SER A 28 4.24 -16.15 -22.73
C SER A 28 4.98 -17.49 -22.73
N LYS A 29 5.15 -18.09 -21.55
CA LYS A 29 5.77 -19.41 -21.38
C LYS A 29 4.79 -20.50 -20.95
N GLY A 30 3.49 -20.20 -20.88
CA GLY A 30 2.48 -21.10 -20.35
C GLY A 30 2.85 -21.68 -18.98
N ASN A 31 3.46 -20.90 -18.08
CA ASN A 31 3.92 -21.42 -16.79
C ASN A 31 3.20 -20.74 -15.62
N PHE A 32 2.72 -21.55 -14.69
CA PHE A 32 2.27 -21.11 -13.37
C PHE A 32 3.40 -21.29 -12.37
N THR A 33 3.74 -20.24 -11.63
CA THR A 33 4.69 -20.29 -10.53
C THR A 33 3.96 -20.02 -9.22
N PHE A 34 4.18 -20.89 -8.24
CA PHE A 34 3.84 -20.63 -6.85
C PHE A 34 5.12 -20.63 -6.01
N LEU A 35 5.44 -19.47 -5.45
CA LEU A 35 6.55 -19.29 -4.54
C LEU A 35 6.02 -19.35 -3.10
N ILE A 36 6.66 -20.15 -2.27
CA ILE A 36 6.37 -20.28 -0.84
C ILE A 36 7.68 -20.04 -0.10
N ASN A 37 7.81 -18.91 0.59
CA ASN A 37 9.11 -18.40 1.06
C ASN A 37 10.14 -18.41 -0.09
N ASP A 38 11.23 -19.14 0.07
CA ASP A 38 12.29 -19.26 -0.95
C ASP A 38 12.08 -20.43 -1.92
N THR A 39 11.02 -21.22 -1.73
CA THR A 39 10.77 -22.43 -2.52
C THR A 39 9.89 -22.12 -3.71
N ARG A 40 10.42 -22.32 -4.91
CA ARG A 40 9.71 -22.07 -6.16
C ARG A 40 9.14 -23.36 -6.75
N LEU A 41 7.81 -23.47 -6.81
CA LEU A 41 7.10 -24.51 -7.53
C LEU A 41 6.71 -23.98 -8.92
N ARG A 42 7.08 -24.71 -9.98
CA ARG A 42 6.72 -24.37 -11.36
C ARG A 42 5.87 -25.47 -11.95
N PHE A 43 4.82 -25.06 -12.63
CA PHE A 43 3.86 -25.94 -13.29
C PHE A 43 3.68 -25.45 -14.72
N SER A 44 3.83 -26.35 -15.69
CA SER A 44 3.44 -26.04 -17.08
C SER A 44 1.91 -26.09 -17.18
N LEU A 45 1.35 -25.10 -17.87
CA LEU A 45 -0.06 -24.96 -18.22
C LEU A 45 -0.37 -25.59 -19.58
N ASP A 46 0.60 -26.28 -20.20
CA ASP A 46 0.41 -26.89 -21.52
C ASP A 46 -0.66 -27.99 -21.47
N GLY A 47 -1.72 -27.80 -22.26
CA GLY A 47 -2.85 -28.72 -22.41
C GLY A 47 -4.08 -28.36 -21.57
N ALA A 48 -5.25 -28.90 -21.96
CA ALA A 48 -6.56 -28.58 -21.38
C ALA A 48 -6.74 -28.94 -19.88
N ASP A 49 -5.73 -29.56 -19.25
CA ASP A 49 -5.79 -30.12 -17.89
C ASP A 49 -4.69 -29.59 -16.95
N GLY A 50 -3.86 -28.63 -17.40
CA GLY A 50 -2.78 -28.06 -16.58
C GLY A 50 -3.29 -27.37 -15.31
N LEU A 51 -4.34 -26.54 -15.46
CA LEU A 51 -5.06 -25.90 -14.36
C LEU A 51 -5.73 -26.92 -13.42
N GLY A 52 -6.32 -27.98 -13.98
CA GLY A 52 -6.94 -29.05 -13.21
C GLY A 52 -5.93 -29.79 -12.34
N LYS A 53 -4.74 -30.08 -12.86
CA LYS A 53 -3.64 -30.72 -12.12
C LYS A 53 -3.09 -29.84 -11.00
N ILE A 54 -3.01 -28.53 -11.20
CA ILE A 54 -2.61 -27.58 -10.15
C ILE A 54 -3.64 -27.61 -9.03
N ILE A 55 -4.94 -27.48 -9.34
CA ILE A 55 -6.01 -27.54 -8.34
C ILE A 55 -6.03 -28.89 -7.63
N TYR A 56 -5.79 -29.99 -8.34
CA TYR A 56 -5.75 -31.34 -7.77
C TYR A 56 -4.55 -31.53 -6.83
N LEU A 57 -3.34 -31.14 -7.24
CA LEU A 57 -2.16 -31.14 -6.37
C LEU A 57 -2.38 -30.21 -5.17
N LYS A 58 -3.11 -29.11 -5.37
CA LYS A 58 -3.41 -28.12 -4.34
C LYS A 58 -4.36 -28.65 -3.27
N ASN A 59 -5.45 -29.30 -3.68
CA ASN A 59 -6.39 -29.97 -2.77
C ASN A 59 -5.71 -31.07 -1.94
N ARG A 60 -4.57 -31.59 -2.39
CA ARG A 60 -3.80 -32.62 -1.70
C ARG A 60 -2.68 -32.08 -0.80
N LEU A 61 -2.09 -30.93 -1.12
CA LEU A 61 -0.87 -30.43 -0.47
C LEU A 61 -1.09 -29.22 0.45
N PHE A 62 -2.15 -28.43 0.24
CA PHE A 62 -2.30 -27.15 0.97
C PHE A 62 -3.51 -27.05 1.90
N GLY A 63 -4.16 -28.17 2.23
CA GLY A 63 -5.24 -28.15 3.22
C GLY A 63 -4.70 -27.84 4.63
N GLY A 64 -5.15 -26.74 5.23
CA GLY A 64 -4.73 -26.34 6.59
C GLY A 64 -3.37 -25.65 6.66
N ILE A 65 -3.03 -24.89 5.63
CA ILE A 65 -1.88 -23.98 5.60
C ILE A 65 -2.37 -22.55 5.77
N SER A 66 -1.59 -21.75 6.50
CA SER A 66 -1.79 -20.30 6.57
C SER A 66 -0.57 -19.57 6.02
N PHE A 67 -0.83 -18.46 5.34
CA PHE A 67 0.18 -17.51 4.90
C PHE A 67 0.02 -16.22 5.69
N GLU A 68 1.12 -15.64 6.17
CA GLU A 68 1.08 -14.29 6.71
C GLU A 68 0.76 -13.29 5.59
N GLU A 69 1.47 -13.36 4.46
CA GLU A 69 1.20 -12.55 3.28
C GLU A 69 1.19 -13.35 1.97
N VAL A 70 0.31 -12.99 1.05
CA VAL A 70 0.23 -13.59 -0.30
C VAL A 70 0.13 -12.52 -1.38
N HIS A 71 1.00 -12.59 -2.39
CA HIS A 71 1.01 -11.67 -3.53
C HIS A 71 0.35 -12.27 -4.78
N PHE A 72 -0.64 -11.57 -5.34
CA PHE A 72 -1.29 -11.88 -6.61
C PHE A 72 -0.92 -10.87 -7.70
N GLU A 73 -0.45 -11.41 -8.83
CA GLU A 73 -0.25 -10.67 -10.08
C GLU A 73 -1.36 -11.02 -11.07
N LEU A 74 -2.31 -10.12 -11.25
CA LEU A 74 -3.57 -10.41 -11.96
C LEU A 74 -3.49 -10.38 -13.48
N SER A 75 -2.31 -10.14 -14.07
CA SER A 75 -2.19 -9.93 -15.52
C SER A 75 -2.73 -11.10 -16.37
N GLU A 76 -2.84 -12.30 -15.80
CA GLU A 76 -3.13 -13.53 -16.58
C GLU A 76 -3.95 -14.60 -15.81
N LEU A 77 -4.45 -14.28 -14.61
CA LEU A 77 -5.19 -15.23 -13.75
C LEU A 77 -6.69 -14.97 -13.86
N SER A 78 -7.48 -16.02 -14.12
CA SER A 78 -8.94 -15.90 -14.06
C SER A 78 -9.43 -15.81 -12.61
N LEU A 79 -10.48 -15.03 -12.39
CA LEU A 79 -11.16 -14.91 -11.09
C LEU A 79 -11.55 -16.30 -10.54
N ASP A 80 -12.10 -17.16 -11.39
CA ASP A 80 -12.50 -18.52 -11.01
C ASP A 80 -11.32 -19.38 -10.53
N PHE A 81 -10.15 -19.21 -11.14
CA PHE A 81 -8.96 -19.91 -10.68
C PHE A 81 -8.53 -19.38 -9.31
N LEU A 82 -8.47 -18.06 -9.13
CA LEU A 82 -8.06 -17.44 -7.88
C LEU A 82 -8.98 -17.83 -6.73
N ARG A 83 -10.30 -17.77 -6.94
CA ARG A 83 -11.32 -18.27 -5.99
C ARG A 83 -11.09 -19.71 -5.61
N LYS A 84 -10.96 -20.60 -6.61
CA LYS A 84 -10.69 -22.01 -6.36
C LYS A 84 -9.36 -22.21 -5.68
N PHE A 85 -8.35 -21.38 -5.93
CA PHE A 85 -7.02 -21.50 -5.37
C PHE A 85 -6.99 -21.06 -3.90
N SER A 86 -7.59 -19.92 -3.55
CA SER A 86 -7.61 -19.37 -2.19
C SER A 86 -8.44 -20.18 -1.19
N GLN A 87 -9.45 -20.94 -1.63
CA GLN A 87 -10.36 -21.71 -0.76
C GLN A 87 -9.73 -22.70 0.25
N ASN A 88 -8.45 -23.06 0.12
CA ASN A 88 -7.85 -24.11 0.96
C ASN A 88 -6.75 -23.62 1.92
N PHE A 89 -6.42 -22.34 1.90
CA PHE A 89 -5.45 -21.77 2.84
C PHE A 89 -5.97 -20.47 3.43
N GLU A 90 -5.53 -20.19 4.65
CA GLU A 90 -5.80 -18.92 5.32
C GLU A 90 -4.78 -17.90 4.84
N ILE A 91 -5.24 -16.68 4.56
CA ILE A 91 -4.39 -15.56 4.14
C ILE A 91 -4.51 -14.50 5.21
N GLY A 92 -3.39 -14.13 5.83
CA GLY A 92 -3.32 -12.98 6.74
C GLY A 92 -3.53 -11.67 5.97
N LEU A 93 -2.64 -11.39 5.02
CA LEU A 93 -2.65 -10.19 4.17
C LEU A 93 -2.55 -10.55 2.70
N LEU A 94 -3.54 -10.12 1.91
CA LEU A 94 -3.55 -10.29 0.46
C LEU A 94 -3.02 -9.03 -0.22
N HIS A 95 -1.88 -9.16 -0.91
CA HIS A 95 -1.30 -8.12 -1.75
C HIS A 95 -1.75 -8.28 -3.20
N ILE A 96 -2.35 -7.25 -3.77
CA ILE A 96 -2.78 -7.24 -5.17
C ILE A 96 -2.09 -6.11 -5.90
N ARG A 97 -1.47 -6.43 -7.04
CA ARG A 97 -0.92 -5.45 -7.97
C ARG A 97 -1.83 -5.32 -9.18
N VAL A 98 -2.25 -4.08 -9.47
CA VAL A 98 -3.28 -3.77 -10.44
C VAL A 98 -2.75 -2.75 -11.44
N GLY A 99 -2.74 -3.07 -12.72
CA GLY A 99 -2.24 -2.20 -13.79
C GLY A 99 -3.31 -1.64 -14.72
N THR A 100 -4.56 -2.10 -14.64
CA THR A 100 -5.66 -1.62 -15.49
C THR A 100 -6.98 -1.56 -14.72
N ASP A 101 -7.95 -0.83 -15.28
CA ASP A 101 -9.32 -0.78 -14.75
C ASP A 101 -9.97 -2.18 -14.67
N GLU A 102 -9.80 -3.03 -15.68
CA GLU A 102 -10.38 -4.39 -15.67
C GLU A 102 -9.76 -5.26 -14.57
N GLN A 103 -8.47 -5.09 -14.32
CA GLN A 103 -7.80 -5.76 -13.21
C GLN A 103 -8.31 -5.22 -11.87
N LEU A 104 -8.63 -3.93 -11.76
CA LEU A 104 -9.20 -3.34 -10.54
C LEU A 104 -10.56 -3.97 -10.23
N GLU A 105 -11.47 -4.01 -11.20
CA GLU A 105 -12.79 -4.65 -11.01
C GLU A 105 -12.64 -6.12 -10.58
N THR A 106 -11.72 -6.85 -11.22
CA THR A 106 -11.42 -8.24 -10.86
C THR A 106 -10.86 -8.36 -9.44
N SER A 107 -9.99 -7.44 -9.04
CA SER A 107 -9.40 -7.38 -7.69
C SER A 107 -10.46 -7.17 -6.62
N LEU A 108 -11.40 -6.26 -6.88
CA LEU A 108 -12.49 -5.96 -5.95
C LEU A 108 -13.40 -7.16 -5.74
N LEU A 109 -13.66 -7.95 -6.79
CA LEU A 109 -14.40 -9.21 -6.65
C LEU A 109 -13.63 -10.23 -5.80
N ILE A 110 -12.30 -10.33 -5.95
CA ILE A 110 -11.48 -11.24 -5.14
C ILE A 110 -11.49 -10.81 -3.66
N ILE A 111 -11.40 -9.52 -3.39
CA ILE A 111 -11.46 -8.96 -2.04
C ILE A 111 -12.81 -9.29 -1.38
N ASP A 112 -13.91 -9.15 -2.13
CA ASP A 112 -15.26 -9.49 -1.64
C ASP A 112 -15.42 -11.00 -1.36
N ASP A 113 -14.73 -11.87 -2.10
CA ASP A 113 -14.73 -13.32 -1.81
C ASP A 113 -13.83 -13.71 -0.62
N LEU A 114 -12.88 -12.85 -0.25
CA LEU A 114 -11.85 -13.09 0.77
C LEU A 114 -11.98 -12.13 1.96
N LEU A 115 -13.21 -12.01 2.50
CA LEU A 115 -13.53 -11.12 3.62
C LEU A 115 -12.76 -11.41 4.93
N GLY A 116 -12.17 -12.61 5.06
CA GLY A 116 -11.42 -13.02 6.25
C GLY A 116 -9.97 -12.53 6.27
N SER A 117 -9.42 -12.11 5.13
CA SER A 117 -8.04 -11.61 5.05
C SER A 117 -8.00 -10.09 5.12
N LYS A 118 -6.88 -9.54 5.58
CA LYS A 118 -6.53 -8.14 5.34
C LYS A 118 -6.14 -7.95 3.87
N HIS A 119 -6.18 -6.71 3.38
CA HIS A 119 -5.87 -6.42 1.98
C HIS A 119 -4.88 -5.27 1.85
N ALA A 120 -4.02 -5.39 0.84
CA ALA A 120 -3.07 -4.39 0.39
C ALA A 120 -3.13 -4.29 -1.14
N MET A 121 -3.14 -3.08 -1.69
CA MET A 121 -3.25 -2.87 -3.13
C MET A 121 -2.22 -1.86 -3.64
N ILE A 122 -1.58 -2.20 -4.76
CA ILE A 122 -0.72 -1.30 -5.52
C ILE A 122 -1.39 -1.07 -6.88
N LEU A 123 -1.85 0.16 -7.11
CA LEU A 123 -2.40 0.62 -8.36
C LEU A 123 -1.27 1.20 -9.22
N GLU A 124 -0.82 0.46 -10.23
CA GLU A 124 0.18 0.91 -11.20
C GLU A 124 -0.44 1.79 -12.33
N PHE A 125 -1.52 2.51 -12.00
CA PHE A 125 -2.25 3.45 -12.84
C PHE A 125 -3.11 4.36 -11.94
N LEU A 126 -3.68 5.44 -12.50
CA LEU A 126 -4.67 6.26 -11.80
C LEU A 126 -6.09 5.93 -12.32
N PRO A 127 -6.94 5.22 -11.55
CA PRO A 127 -8.33 5.02 -11.89
C PRO A 127 -9.11 6.35 -11.88
N GLN A 128 -10.29 6.33 -12.51
CA GLN A 128 -11.24 7.43 -12.37
C GLN A 128 -11.61 7.65 -10.89
N SER A 129 -11.87 8.90 -10.54
CA SER A 129 -12.15 9.31 -9.15
C SER A 129 -13.32 8.52 -8.54
N GLU A 130 -14.35 8.25 -9.35
CA GLU A 130 -15.55 7.50 -8.98
C GLU A 130 -15.26 6.05 -8.59
N LYS A 131 -14.11 5.50 -9.01
CA LYS A 131 -13.66 4.15 -8.66
C LYS A 131 -12.70 4.11 -7.46
N LEU A 132 -11.97 5.19 -7.21
CA LEU A 132 -11.08 5.31 -6.05
C LEU A 132 -11.84 5.47 -4.73
N VAL A 133 -12.90 6.27 -4.75
CA VAL A 133 -13.70 6.56 -3.56
C VAL A 133 -14.36 5.31 -2.93
N PRO A 134 -14.97 4.39 -3.70
CA PRO A 134 -15.62 3.19 -3.13
C PRO A 134 -14.65 2.06 -2.82
N LEU A 135 -13.32 2.26 -2.89
CA LEU A 135 -12.37 1.22 -2.52
C LEU A 135 -12.63 0.78 -1.06
N PRO A 136 -12.62 -0.54 -0.79
CA PRO A 136 -12.76 -1.04 0.57
C PRO A 136 -11.59 -0.55 1.44
N HIS A 137 -11.76 -0.65 2.75
CA HIS A 137 -10.68 -0.38 3.69
C HIS A 137 -9.52 -1.36 3.47
N MET A 138 -8.31 -0.84 3.31
CA MET A 138 -7.09 -1.63 3.14
C MET A 138 -6.06 -1.24 4.20
N GLU A 139 -5.20 -2.19 4.56
CA GLU A 139 -4.04 -1.91 5.41
C GLU A 139 -3.02 -1.04 4.68
N TYR A 140 -2.96 -1.18 3.35
CA TYR A 140 -2.01 -0.49 2.49
C TYR A 140 -2.63 -0.22 1.12
N LEU A 141 -2.61 1.04 0.68
CA LEU A 141 -2.94 1.46 -0.68
C LEU A 141 -1.82 2.32 -1.23
N GLU A 142 -1.28 1.94 -2.39
CA GLU A 142 -0.30 2.74 -3.12
C GLU A 142 -0.79 3.03 -4.53
N ILE A 143 -0.63 4.28 -4.99
CA ILE A 143 -0.98 4.71 -6.34
C ILE A 143 0.29 5.19 -7.06
N ILE A 144 0.65 4.48 -8.12
CA ILE A 144 1.84 4.69 -8.95
C ILE A 144 1.41 4.75 -10.42
N PRO A 145 1.01 5.92 -10.95
CA PRO A 145 0.73 6.08 -12.36
C PRO A 145 1.96 5.69 -13.19
N LYS A 146 1.81 4.73 -14.12
CA LYS A 146 2.89 4.29 -15.02
C LYS A 146 3.28 5.33 -16.06
N ASP A 147 2.37 6.24 -16.39
CA ASP A 147 2.63 7.25 -17.40
C ASP A 147 3.52 8.35 -16.80
N SER A 148 4.51 8.79 -17.58
CA SER A 148 5.44 9.87 -17.19
C SER A 148 4.77 11.24 -17.08
N GLU A 149 3.49 11.34 -17.43
CA GLU A 149 2.72 12.57 -17.29
C GLU A 149 2.24 12.72 -15.85
N SER A 150 2.42 13.91 -15.29
CA SER A 150 1.89 14.25 -13.97
C SER A 150 0.38 14.03 -13.95
N CYS A 151 -0.08 13.19 -13.05
CA CYS A 151 -1.51 12.96 -12.84
C CYS A 151 -2.01 13.86 -11.71
N HIS A 152 -3.25 14.33 -11.81
CA HIS A 152 -3.86 15.13 -10.76
C HIS A 152 -4.93 14.31 -10.04
N ILE A 153 -4.79 14.22 -8.72
CA ILE A 153 -5.81 13.62 -7.85
C ILE A 153 -6.62 14.76 -7.23
N PRO A 154 -7.94 14.83 -7.46
CA PRO A 154 -8.77 15.86 -6.84
C PRO A 154 -8.65 15.79 -5.31
N ILE A 155 -8.54 16.96 -4.66
CA ILE A 155 -8.37 17.02 -3.21
C ILE A 155 -9.48 16.30 -2.44
N SER A 156 -10.73 16.36 -2.92
CA SER A 156 -11.85 15.65 -2.30
C SER A 156 -11.65 14.14 -2.28
N VAL A 157 -11.08 13.56 -3.34
CA VAL A 157 -10.75 12.13 -3.41
C VAL A 157 -9.61 11.81 -2.45
N PHE A 158 -8.55 12.62 -2.44
CA PHE A 158 -7.45 12.44 -1.50
C PHE A 158 -7.93 12.47 -0.04
N LEU A 159 -8.72 13.45 0.37
CA LEU A 159 -9.22 13.55 1.74
C LEU A 159 -10.14 12.37 2.11
N GLN A 160 -10.92 11.84 1.15
CA GLN A 160 -11.72 10.64 1.37
C GLN A 160 -10.86 9.40 1.53
N LEU A 161 -9.86 9.20 0.67
CA LEU A 161 -8.88 8.11 0.79
C LEU A 161 -8.09 8.23 2.10
N LEU A 162 -7.68 9.44 2.45
CA LEU A 162 -7.01 9.72 3.71
C LEU A 162 -7.92 9.37 4.89
N ASN A 163 -9.22 9.58 4.81
CA ASN A 163 -10.12 9.20 5.89
C ASN A 163 -10.45 7.69 5.93
N SER A 164 -10.44 7.02 4.77
CA SER A 164 -10.89 5.63 4.65
C SER A 164 -9.76 4.60 4.66
N GLN A 165 -8.53 4.95 4.33
CA GLN A 165 -7.41 4.01 4.21
C GLN A 165 -6.49 4.08 5.42
N TYR A 166 -5.83 2.96 5.70
CA TYR A 166 -4.86 2.88 6.78
C TYR A 166 -3.54 3.51 6.35
N ASP A 167 -2.68 2.76 5.66
CA ASP A 167 -1.51 3.33 5.01
C ASP A 167 -1.80 3.73 3.56
N LEU A 168 -1.39 4.93 3.18
CA LEU A 168 -1.73 5.53 1.90
C LEU A 168 -0.53 6.21 1.24
N TYR A 169 -0.12 5.70 0.10
CA TYR A 169 1.06 6.16 -0.62
C TYR A 169 0.71 6.64 -2.02
N PHE A 170 1.36 7.73 -2.41
CA PHE A 170 1.28 8.26 -3.75
C PHE A 170 2.68 8.50 -4.28
N SER A 171 2.92 8.11 -5.53
CA SER A 171 4.20 8.36 -6.17
C SER A 171 4.40 9.85 -6.49
N GLU A 172 5.62 10.22 -6.87
CA GLU A 172 5.98 11.61 -7.21
C GLU A 172 5.21 12.18 -8.40
N GLN A 173 4.64 11.32 -9.24
CA GLN A 173 3.82 11.69 -10.39
C GLN A 173 2.40 12.13 -10.00
N CYS A 174 2.00 11.94 -8.74
CA CYS A 174 0.69 12.35 -8.24
C CYS A 174 0.73 13.78 -7.67
N GLU A 175 0.17 14.73 -8.41
CA GLU A 175 -0.10 16.07 -7.89
C GLU A 175 -1.42 16.09 -7.12
N ILE A 176 -1.32 16.16 -5.78
CA ILE A 176 -2.47 16.05 -4.87
C ILE A 176 -2.80 17.39 -4.23
N ILE A 177 -1.81 17.99 -3.58
CA ILE A 177 -1.96 19.18 -2.75
C ILE A 177 -1.34 20.37 -3.47
N ARG A 178 -2.14 21.42 -3.70
CA ARG A 178 -1.73 22.62 -4.41
C ARG A 178 -1.62 23.84 -3.50
N THR A 179 -2.36 23.86 -2.39
CA THR A 179 -2.44 25.02 -1.49
C THR A 179 -2.11 24.67 -0.04
N SER A 180 -1.68 25.66 0.74
CA SER A 180 -1.44 25.51 2.18
C SER A 180 -2.68 25.04 2.95
N ASN A 181 -3.87 25.52 2.55
CA ASN A 181 -5.15 25.14 3.16
C ASN A 181 -5.49 23.66 2.94
N GLU A 182 -5.23 23.12 1.75
CA GLU A 182 -5.47 21.70 1.46
C GLU A 182 -4.57 20.80 2.29
N TRP A 183 -3.30 21.17 2.47
CA TRP A 183 -2.39 20.46 3.36
C TRP A 183 -2.87 20.51 4.81
N LYS A 184 -3.31 21.68 5.27
CA LYS A 184 -3.89 21.85 6.61
C LYS A 184 -5.07 20.92 6.85
N LEU A 185 -5.98 20.79 5.89
CA LEU A 185 -7.09 19.84 5.97
C LEU A 185 -6.60 18.39 6.09
N GLY A 186 -5.58 18.01 5.32
CA GLY A 186 -4.96 16.68 5.44
C GLY A 186 -4.37 16.42 6.83
N MET A 187 -3.63 17.39 7.38
CA MET A 187 -3.08 17.31 8.75
C MET A 187 -4.17 17.22 9.81
N GLN A 188 -5.28 17.94 9.63
CA GLN A 188 -6.44 17.88 10.52
C GLN A 188 -7.13 16.52 10.49
N ILE A 189 -7.30 15.91 9.32
CA ILE A 189 -7.84 14.54 9.22
C ILE A 189 -6.91 13.52 9.89
N MET A 190 -5.60 13.61 9.66
CA MET A 190 -4.64 12.72 10.29
C MET A 190 -4.62 12.88 11.82
N SER A 191 -4.62 14.11 12.33
CA SER A 191 -4.60 14.39 13.77
C SER A 191 -5.90 14.05 14.50
N ALA A 192 -7.06 14.20 13.85
CA ALA A 192 -8.37 13.88 14.43
C ALA A 192 -8.60 12.38 14.61
N ASN A 193 -7.76 11.54 14.01
CA ASN A 193 -7.95 10.11 14.05
C ASN A 193 -7.66 9.54 15.45
N HIS A 194 -8.71 9.06 16.13
CA HIS A 194 -8.63 8.44 17.44
C HIS A 194 -8.37 6.94 17.41
N ILE A 195 -8.16 6.36 16.22
CA ILE A 195 -7.88 4.94 16.08
C ILE A 195 -6.57 4.63 16.82
N LEU A 196 -6.58 3.59 17.65
CA LEU A 196 -5.47 3.12 18.49
C LEU A 196 -4.37 2.43 17.68
N SER A 197 -4.13 2.85 16.45
CA SER A 197 -3.19 2.16 15.60
C SER A 197 -2.46 3.15 14.69
N THR A 198 -1.17 2.90 14.48
CA THR A 198 -0.26 3.74 13.72
C THR A 198 -0.55 3.62 12.25
N ARG A 199 -0.96 4.71 11.61
CA ARG A 199 -1.14 4.80 10.16
C ARG A 199 -0.20 5.84 9.55
N MET A 200 0.09 5.68 8.27
CA MET A 200 1.02 6.53 7.54
C MET A 200 0.42 6.99 6.21
N THR A 201 0.69 8.23 5.82
CA THR A 201 0.51 8.65 4.43
C THR A 201 1.76 9.30 3.88
N SER A 202 2.12 8.97 2.65
CA SER A 202 3.27 9.53 1.97
C SER A 202 2.89 10.02 0.59
N PHE A 203 3.30 11.24 0.27
CA PHE A 203 3.05 11.88 -1.02
C PHE A 203 4.10 12.95 -1.29
N PHE A 204 4.00 13.60 -2.45
CA PHE A 204 4.91 14.67 -2.85
C PHE A 204 4.18 15.99 -2.97
N MET A 205 4.83 17.07 -2.57
CA MET A 205 4.27 18.42 -2.62
C MET A 205 5.35 19.42 -3.02
N LYS A 206 4.96 20.49 -3.71
CA LYS A 206 5.89 21.56 -4.05
C LYS A 206 6.44 22.24 -2.81
N CYS A 207 7.74 22.51 -2.85
CA CYS A 207 8.47 23.24 -1.81
C CYS A 207 7.82 24.60 -1.50
N SER A 208 7.37 25.33 -2.53
CA SER A 208 6.65 26.61 -2.36
C SER A 208 5.38 26.47 -1.50
N THR A 209 4.55 25.45 -1.74
CA THR A 209 3.32 25.18 -0.98
C THR A 209 3.62 24.86 0.49
N ILE A 210 4.67 24.07 0.74
CA ILE A 210 5.12 23.75 2.11
C ILE A 210 5.58 25.01 2.84
N VAL A 211 6.47 25.79 2.20
CA VAL A 211 7.04 27.00 2.79
C VAL A 211 5.98 28.06 3.03
N GLU A 212 5.01 28.23 2.12
CA GLU A 212 3.86 29.11 2.31
C GLU A 212 3.08 28.71 3.56
N CYS A 213 2.72 27.43 3.69
CA CYS A 213 2.01 26.93 4.86
C CYS A 213 2.81 27.15 6.16
N LEU A 214 4.10 26.81 6.18
CA LEU A 214 4.94 27.03 7.36
C LEU A 214 5.01 28.52 7.75
N ARG A 215 5.10 29.42 6.77
CA ARG A 215 5.11 30.88 6.99
C ARG A 215 3.77 31.40 7.53
N ASP A 216 2.64 30.80 7.14
CA ASP A 216 1.33 31.15 7.70
C ASP A 216 1.27 30.91 9.22
N TYR A 217 2.08 29.98 9.74
CA TYR A 217 2.26 29.73 11.18
C TYR A 217 3.45 30.50 11.79
N GLY A 218 4.15 31.33 11.01
CA GLY A 218 5.35 32.06 11.47
C GLY A 218 6.62 31.23 11.54
N ILE A 219 6.62 30.01 10.97
CA ILE A 219 7.80 29.13 10.89
C ILE A 219 8.67 29.57 9.71
N SER A 220 9.97 29.69 9.93
CA SER A 220 10.94 30.14 8.93
C SER A 220 12.28 29.42 9.06
N SER A 221 13.24 29.75 8.19
CA SER A 221 14.59 29.16 8.20
C SER A 221 15.38 29.40 9.49
N THR A 222 14.92 30.32 10.35
CA THR A 222 15.53 30.61 11.65
C THR A 222 14.90 29.82 12.80
N ALA A 223 13.86 29.03 12.52
CA ALA A 223 13.23 28.17 13.52
C ALA A 223 14.24 27.14 14.05
N LYS A 224 14.02 26.70 15.28
CA LYS A 224 14.89 25.78 16.01
C LYS A 224 14.11 24.61 16.57
N ASP A 225 14.83 23.52 16.79
CA ASP A 225 14.31 22.33 17.46
C ASP A 225 13.67 22.69 18.81
N GLY A 226 12.49 22.15 19.06
CA GLY A 226 11.68 22.39 20.26
C GLY A 226 10.82 23.66 20.23
N GLU A 227 10.93 24.52 19.22
CA GLU A 227 10.08 25.71 19.11
C GLU A 227 8.64 25.35 18.74
N ARG A 228 7.68 26.09 19.31
CA ARG A 228 6.24 25.90 19.08
C ARG A 228 5.62 27.13 18.43
N TYR A 229 4.79 26.89 17.43
CA TYR A 229 4.13 27.89 16.60
C TYR A 229 2.65 27.55 16.43
N GLY A 230 1.84 27.95 17.42
CA GLY A 230 0.44 27.54 17.48
C GLY A 230 0.30 26.04 17.73
N GLU A 231 -0.27 25.33 16.77
CA GLU A 231 -0.48 23.87 16.81
C GLU A 231 0.77 23.08 16.35
N PHE A 232 1.77 23.78 15.81
CA PHE A 232 3.03 23.17 15.36
C PHE A 232 4.09 23.14 16.45
N GLU A 233 4.85 22.05 16.47
CA GLU A 233 6.09 21.91 17.22
C GLU A 233 7.18 21.40 16.27
N ILE A 234 8.30 22.12 16.21
CA ILE A 234 9.48 21.70 15.46
C ILE A 234 10.24 20.66 16.30
N LEU A 235 10.47 19.49 15.74
CA LEU A 235 11.10 18.38 16.44
C LEU A 235 12.59 18.31 16.11
N SER A 236 12.91 18.36 14.82
CA SER A 236 14.28 18.48 14.33
C SER A 236 14.34 19.17 12.98
N ILE A 237 15.42 19.89 12.74
CA ILE A 237 15.79 20.47 11.45
C ILE A 237 17.20 20.00 11.09
N GLU A 238 17.32 19.17 10.06
CA GLU A 238 18.56 18.51 9.68
C GLU A 238 18.93 18.81 8.22
N GLY A 239 20.23 18.87 7.92
CA GLY A 239 20.73 19.05 6.56
C GLY A 239 21.07 20.51 6.17
N PRO A 240 21.61 20.71 4.96
CA PRO A 240 21.96 22.04 4.45
C PRO A 240 20.72 22.86 4.08
N SER A 241 20.82 24.19 4.07
CA SER A 241 19.69 25.12 3.90
C SER A 241 18.80 24.92 2.66
N ASN A 242 19.32 24.26 1.62
CA ASN A 242 18.64 24.04 0.33
C ASN A 242 18.19 22.58 0.13
N ASP A 243 18.40 21.72 1.13
CA ASP A 243 18.01 20.31 1.11
C ASP A 243 17.82 19.86 2.58
N VAL A 244 16.83 20.48 3.21
CA VAL A 244 16.55 20.31 4.64
C VAL A 244 15.55 19.16 4.82
N THR A 245 15.81 18.33 5.82
CA THR A 245 14.80 17.45 6.39
C THR A 245 14.22 18.11 7.63
N VAL A 246 12.91 18.37 7.63
CA VAL A 246 12.20 18.96 8.76
C VAL A 246 11.25 17.93 9.34
N HIS A 247 11.40 17.67 10.62
CA HIS A 247 10.43 16.93 11.42
C HIS A 247 9.63 17.90 12.26
N PHE A 248 8.32 17.87 12.14
CA PHE A 248 7.43 18.64 13.00
C PHE A 248 6.19 17.84 13.37
N ARG A 249 5.54 18.29 14.43
CA ARG A 249 4.29 17.72 14.92
C ARG A 249 3.19 18.76 14.80
N TYR A 250 2.05 18.35 14.25
CA TYR A 250 0.79 19.09 14.25
C TYR A 250 -0.22 18.33 15.10
N ASP A 251 -0.47 18.80 16.33
CA ASP A 251 -1.24 18.06 17.34
C ASP A 251 -0.76 16.59 17.50
N ARG A 252 -1.53 15.59 17.04
CA ARG A 252 -1.17 14.16 17.10
C ARG A 252 -0.55 13.61 15.83
N CYS A 253 -0.38 14.44 14.80
CA CYS A 253 0.17 14.08 13.51
C CYS A 253 1.67 14.40 13.47
N TRP A 254 2.50 13.38 13.28
CA TRP A 254 3.93 13.52 13.03
C TRP A 254 4.16 13.70 11.55
N ILE A 255 4.99 14.68 11.19
CA ILE A 255 5.17 15.06 9.80
C ILE A 255 6.66 15.17 9.53
N ARG A 256 7.08 14.48 8.49
CA ARG A 256 8.44 14.52 7.97
C ARG A 256 8.42 15.08 6.56
N VAL A 257 9.17 16.14 6.33
CA VAL A 257 9.38 16.74 5.02
C VAL A 257 10.85 16.59 4.63
N VAL A 258 11.11 15.99 3.48
CA VAL A 258 12.47 15.78 2.94
C VAL A 258 12.66 16.60 1.67
N GLY A 259 13.81 17.26 1.54
CA GLY A 259 14.15 18.05 0.37
C GLY A 259 13.60 19.47 0.40
N LEU A 260 13.38 20.04 1.60
CA LEU A 260 12.85 21.38 1.75
C LEU A 260 13.93 22.44 1.48
N ALA A 261 13.61 23.43 0.66
CA ALA A 261 14.39 24.65 0.52
C ALA A 261 13.58 25.83 1.08
N TRP A 262 14.06 26.51 2.12
CA TRP A 262 13.32 27.59 2.78
C TRP A 262 12.98 28.79 1.88
N THR A 263 13.68 28.92 0.76
CA THR A 263 13.38 29.90 -0.30
C THR A 263 12.08 29.58 -1.06
N GLY A 264 11.56 28.36 -0.94
CA GLY A 264 10.50 27.82 -1.78
C GLY A 264 11.03 27.32 -3.13
N GLY A 265 10.11 27.01 -4.04
CA GLY A 265 10.42 26.59 -5.41
C GLY A 265 9.43 25.54 -5.92
N ASP A 266 9.58 25.17 -7.19
CA ASP A 266 8.76 24.12 -7.83
C ASP A 266 9.31 22.70 -7.62
N SER A 267 10.44 22.54 -6.91
CA SER A 267 10.95 21.23 -6.54
C SER A 267 9.95 20.50 -5.65
N LEU A 268 9.79 19.19 -5.90
CA LEU A 268 8.96 18.33 -5.06
C LEU A 268 9.74 17.94 -3.81
N CYS A 269 9.06 18.03 -2.67
CA CYS A 269 9.51 17.48 -1.40
C CYS A 269 8.68 16.22 -1.10
N SER A 270 9.31 15.21 -0.52
CA SER A 270 8.59 14.06 0.03
C SER A 270 7.99 14.46 1.37
N VAL A 271 6.69 14.22 1.55
CA VAL A 271 5.95 14.50 2.78
C VAL A 271 5.39 13.18 3.30
N THR A 272 5.74 12.84 4.52
CA THR A 272 5.18 11.70 5.25
C THR A 272 4.44 12.22 6.47
N MET A 273 3.20 11.77 6.67
CA MET A 273 2.38 12.06 7.85
C MET A 273 2.04 10.76 8.58
N GLU A 274 2.19 10.72 9.90
CA GLU A 274 2.04 9.52 10.73
C GLU A 274 1.29 9.80 12.03
N THR A 275 0.50 8.82 12.51
CA THR A 275 -0.16 8.87 13.82
C THR A 275 0.44 7.82 14.76
N ASN A 276 1.71 7.97 15.14
CA ASN A 276 2.37 6.96 15.98
C ASN A 276 2.02 7.14 17.48
N LEU A 277 1.50 6.08 18.10
CA LEU A 277 1.11 6.03 19.51
C LEU A 277 2.28 6.10 20.49
N GLU A 278 3.45 5.57 20.12
CA GLU A 278 4.61 5.49 21.03
C GLU A 278 5.13 6.87 21.44
N TRP A 279 4.79 7.90 20.66
CA TRP A 279 5.22 9.28 20.87
C TRP A 279 4.16 10.14 21.55
N GLN A 280 3.09 9.53 22.06
CA GLN A 280 2.10 10.18 22.93
C GLN A 280 2.53 10.20 24.41
N ILE A 281 3.68 9.59 24.74
CA ILE A 281 4.23 9.50 26.11
C ILE A 281 5.20 10.65 26.38
#